data_AF-A0A545SB44-F1
#
_entry.id   AF-A0A545SB44-F1
#
_cell.length_a   1.000
_cell.length_b   1.000
_cell.length_c   1.000
_cell.angle_alpha   90.00
_cell.angle_beta   90.00
_cell.angle_gamma   90.00
#
_symmetry.space_group_name_H-M   'P 1'
#
loop_
_entity.id
_entity.type
_entity.pdbx_description
1 polymer ?
#
loop_
_entity_poly.entity_id
_entity_poly.type
_entity_poly.pdbx_seq_one_letter_code
_entity_poly.pdbx_strand_id
1 'polypeptide(L)' 'MPVPVQQRVEKRRHALREAGLRPVQIWVPDTRRPGFADECKRQSMRLTDDPQEPDILKWIESATDIEGWA' A
#
# COMPACT_ATOMS: atom_id res chain seq x y z
N MET A 1 -30.25 -18.61 11.25
CA MET A 1 -29.14 -18.23 12.16
C MET A 1 -28.14 -17.39 11.37
N PRO A 2 -27.81 -16.16 11.79
CA PRO A 2 -26.77 -15.38 11.13
C PRO A 2 -25.40 -16.03 11.31
N VAL A 3 -24.54 -15.91 10.29
CA VAL A 3 -23.16 -16.42 10.33
C VAL A 3 -22.42 -15.77 11.51
N PRO A 4 -21.75 -16.54 12.39
CA PRO A 4 -20.96 -16.00 13.48
C PRO A 4 -19.98 -14.93 13.00
N VAL A 5 -19.83 -13.85 13.79
CA VAL A 5 -18.93 -12.73 13.45
C VAL A 5 -17.50 -13.22 13.22
N GLN A 6 -17.03 -14.19 14.01
CA GLN A 6 -15.71 -14.79 13.86
C GLN A 6 -15.50 -15.38 12.47
N GLN A 7 -16.44 -16.18 11.97
CA GLN A 7 -16.36 -16.78 10.64
C GLN A 7 -16.36 -15.73 9.52
N ARG A 8 -17.14 -14.66 9.67
CA ARG A 8 -17.15 -13.54 8.72
C ARG A 8 -15.81 -12.81 8.68
N VAL A 9 -15.21 -12.58 9.84
CA VAL A 9 -13.90 -11.93 9.96
C VAL A 9 -12.82 -12.84 9.35
N GLU A 10 -12.81 -14.13 9.66
CA GLU A 10 -11.86 -15.09 9.08
C GLU A 10 -11.94 -15.15 7.56
N LYS A 11 -13.15 -15.27 7.00
CA LYS A 11 -13.37 -15.26 5.56
C LYS A 11 -12.81 -13.99 4.91
N ARG A 12 -13.06 -12.82 5.50
CA ARG A 12 -12.53 -11.54 5.00
C ARG A 12 -11.00 -11.52 5.06
N ARG A 13 -10.41 -11.96 6.18
CA ARG A 13 -8.94 -12.01 6.34
C ARG A 13 -8.29 -12.95 5.32
N HIS A 14 -8.92 -14.09 5.04
CA HIS A 14 -8.45 -15.03 4.03
C HIS A 14 -8.46 -14.39 2.63
N ALA A 15 -9.59 -13.77 2.24
CA ALA A 15 -9.70 -13.09 0.95
C ALA A 15 -8.63 -11.99 0.75
N LEU A 16 -8.30 -11.24 1.80
CA LEU A 16 -7.27 -10.22 1.73
C LEU A 16 -5.85 -10.81 1.60
N ARG A 17 -5.56 -11.95 2.23
CA ARG A 17 -4.28 -12.66 2.04
C ARG A 17 -4.14 -13.23 0.63
N GLU A 18 -5.20 -13.80 0.09
CA GLU A 18 -5.25 -14.27 -1.30
C GLU A 18 -4.95 -13.12 -2.27
N ALA A 19 -5.52 -11.94 -2.01
CA ALA A 19 -5.25 -10.71 -2.76
C ALA A 19 -3.82 -10.14 -2.57
N GLY A 20 -2.94 -10.82 -1.82
CA GLY A 20 -1.55 -10.38 -1.64
C GLY A 20 -1.33 -9.38 -0.53
N LEU A 21 -2.30 -9.19 0.38
CA LEU A 21 -2.19 -8.27 1.49
C LEU A 21 -1.83 -8.99 2.80
N ARG A 22 -1.05 -8.34 3.65
CA ARG A 22 -0.80 -8.76 5.02
C ARG A 22 -1.39 -7.77 6.03
N PRO A 23 -1.92 -8.24 7.15
CA PRO A 23 -2.35 -7.37 8.22
C PRO A 23 -1.13 -6.86 9.01
N VAL A 24 -1.04 -5.54 9.16
CA VAL A 24 -0.34 -4.87 10.26
C VAL A 24 -1.41 -4.21 11.13
N GLN A 25 -1.39 -2.90 11.33
CA GLN A 25 -2.55 -2.15 11.82
C GLN A 25 -3.60 -1.89 10.72
N ILE A 26 -3.13 -1.80 9.47
CA ILE A 26 -3.92 -1.75 8.25
C ILE A 26 -3.52 -2.91 7.31
N TRP A 27 -4.26 -3.14 6.24
CA TRP A 27 -3.90 -4.12 5.22
C TRP A 27 -2.97 -3.49 4.20
N VAL A 28 -1.75 -4.01 4.10
CA VAL A 28 -0.72 -3.53 3.17
C VAL A 28 -0.30 -4.65 2.23
N PRO A 29 0.20 -4.33 1.02
CA PRO A 29 0.85 -5.32 0.17
C PRO A 29 1.89 -6.15 0.94
N ASP A 30 1.86 -7.46 0.78
CA ASP A 30 2.81 -8.37 1.43
C ASP A 30 4.13 -8.39 0.67
N THR A 31 5.08 -7.62 1.19
CA THR A 31 6.43 -7.47 0.63
C THR A 31 7.27 -8.75 0.64
N ARG A 32 6.81 -9.81 1.34
CA ARG A 32 7.50 -11.10 1.41
C ARG A 32 7.10 -12.03 0.27
N ARG A 33 6.09 -11.69 -0.53
CA ARG A 33 5.63 -12.53 -1.65
C ARG A 33 6.64 -12.49 -2.79
N PRO A 34 6.91 -13.64 -3.44
CA PRO A 34 7.69 -13.64 -4.67
C PRO A 34 7.01 -12.74 -5.71
N GLY A 35 7.81 -11.96 -6.44
CA GLY A 35 7.31 -11.01 -7.45
C GLY A 35 6.89 -9.64 -6.92
N PHE A 36 6.93 -9.39 -5.61
CA PHE A 36 6.62 -8.06 -5.06
C PHE A 36 7.53 -6.97 -5.64
N ALA A 37 8.85 -7.22 -5.69
CA ALA A 37 9.81 -6.28 -6.25
C ALA A 37 9.58 -6.00 -7.74
N ASP A 38 9.23 -7.03 -8.51
CA ASP A 38 8.91 -6.90 -9.94
C ASP A 38 7.66 -6.06 -10.16
N GLU A 39 6.62 -6.27 -9.34
CA GLU A 39 5.40 -5.47 -9.38
C GLU A 39 5.65 -4.02 -8.99
N CYS A 40 6.46 -3.77 -7.94
CA CYS A 40 6.90 -2.43 -7.59
C CYS A 40 7.59 -1.74 -8.77
N LYS A 41 8.58 -2.42 -9.40
CA LYS A 41 9.27 -1.90 -10.58
C LYS A 41 8.28 -1.61 -11.72
N ARG A 42 7.37 -2.54 -12.00
CA ARG A 42 6.36 -2.40 -13.05
C ARG A 42 5.41 -1.24 -12.80
N GLN A 43 5.06 -0.96 -11.54
CA GLN A 43 4.22 0.19 -11.17
C GLN A 43 5.00 1.50 -11.22
N SER A 44 6.23 1.53 -10.70
CA SER A 44 7.09 2.73 -10.78
C SER A 44 7.32 3.17 -12.22
N MET A 45 7.59 2.22 -13.13
CA MET A 45 7.77 2.55 -14.56
C MET A 45 6.50 3.12 -15.23
N ARG A 46 5.31 2.94 -14.65
CA ARG A 46 4.07 3.55 -15.18
C ARG A 46 3.93 5.02 -14.78
N LEU A 47 4.64 5.45 -13.75
CA LEU A 47 4.65 6.83 -13.29
C LEU A 47 5.74 7.67 -13.97
N THR A 48 6.57 7.06 -14.82
CA THR A 48 7.55 7.79 -15.62
C THR A 48 6.85 8.87 -16.43
N ASP A 49 7.34 10.10 -16.32
CA ASP A 49 6.79 11.29 -16.99
C ASP A 49 5.33 11.62 -16.63
N ASP A 50 4.88 11.22 -15.43
CA ASP A 50 3.55 11.60 -14.95
C ASP A 50 3.44 13.13 -14.83
N PRO A 51 2.51 13.78 -15.57
CA PRO A 51 2.38 15.23 -15.56
C PRO A 51 1.97 15.79 -14.19
N GLN A 52 1.46 14.96 -13.27
CA GLN A 52 1.12 15.35 -11.91
C GLN A 52 2.32 15.35 -10.97
N GLU A 53 3.43 14.70 -11.35
CA GLU A 53 4.61 14.55 -10.49
C GLU A 53 5.17 15.90 -9.98
N PRO A 54 5.35 16.95 -10.82
CA PRO A 54 5.88 18.22 -10.34
C PRO A 54 5.01 18.90 -9.28
N ASP A 55 3.69 18.85 -9.45
CA ASP A 55 2.74 19.44 -8.50
C ASP A 55 2.70 18.66 -7.19
N ILE A 56 2.74 17.33 -7.26
CA ILE A 56 2.80 16.45 -6.09
C ILE A 56 4.09 16.68 -5.30
N LEU A 57 5.25 16.73 -5.97
CA LEU A 57 6.54 16.95 -5.33
C LEU A 57 6.60 18.33 -4.65
N LYS A 58 6.12 19.37 -5.32
CA LYS A 58 6.02 20.72 -4.74
C LYS A 58 5.11 20.75 -3.51
N TRP A 59 3.99 20.03 -3.55
CA TRP A 59 3.09 19.92 -2.40
C TRP A 59 3.78 19.21 -1.23
N ILE A 60 4.45 18.07 -1.47
CA ILE A 60 5.20 17.34 -0.45
C ILE A 60 6.23 18.25 0.20
N GLU A 61 7.04 18.94 -0.61
CA GLU A 61 8.06 19.88 -0.11
C GLU A 61 7.43 20.95 0.80
N SER A 62 6.30 21.55 0.38
CA SER A 62 5.62 22.58 1.17
C SER A 62 4.96 22.07 2.46
N ALA A 63 4.58 20.79 2.50
CA ALA A 63 3.88 20.19 3.63
C ALA A 63 4.83 19.51 4.64
N THR A 64 6.10 19.31 4.27
CA THR A 64 7.06 18.61 5.12
C THR A 64 7.73 19.59 6.07
N ASP A 65 7.54 19.36 7.37
CA ASP A 65 8.29 20.06 8.42
C ASP A 65 9.54 19.25 8.79
N ILE A 66 10.67 19.68 8.24
CA ILE A 66 12.00 19.12 8.53
C ILE A 66 12.87 20.06 9.38
N GLU A 67 12.28 21.12 9.95
CA GLU A 67 13.04 22.06 10.77
C GLU A 67 13.59 21.36 12.02
N GLY A 68 14.89 21.49 12.27
CA GLY A 68 15.56 20.87 13.42
C GLY A 68 15.91 19.38 13.29
N TRP A 69 15.84 18.80 12.09
CA TRP A 69 16.25 17.40 11.83
C TRP A 69 17.74 17.22 11.49
N ALA A 70 18.53 18.31 11.56
CA ALA A 70 19.97 18.32 11.33
C ALA A 70 20.76 17.85 12.56
#